data_AF-A0A813UFD4-F1
#
_entry.id   AF-A0A813UFD4-F1
#
_cell.length_a   1.000
_cell.length_b   1.000
_cell.length_c   1.000
_cell.angle_alpha   90.00
_cell.angle_beta   90.00
_cell.angle_gamma   90.00
#
_symmetry.space_group_name_H-M   'P 1'
#
loop_
_entity.id
_entity.type
_entity.pdbx_description
1 polymer ?
#
loop_
_entity_poly.entity_id
_entity_poly.type
_entity_poly.pdbx_seq_one_letter_code
_entity_poly.pdbx_strand_id
1 'polypeptide(L)'
;MQSSFTSKDSESEESKRLERRRNRFTNQSTSIINKSIQLTNETNQSLIGTCEKLEKNYLRLTSAPNPSTIRPLAILEQAFSFVINKYKSNNDWSYISNQLKSIRQDLMVQSIRNDFTVLVYEENARIALEMGDLDQFIQCQAQLEMLYDSGCNRTHLIEFLIYHLLYSLLLNDYKKANRILIDIDETNILLRKSNNIDIVLEFCSSFRRKNYIQLFTLYKSLPKLACCLVNFFIDIYRKQMIQILIWGFTPTLPIDVVTTMLAYESNEICREHLSSLGVIFIDESMSIDCKTSRTSFDKK
;
A
#
# COMPACT_ATOMS: atom_id res chain seq x y z
N MET A 1 43.69 -15.30 8.48
CA MET A 1 43.29 -13.96 8.01
C MET A 1 42.11 -14.12 7.08
N GLN A 2 40.88 -13.95 7.57
CA GLN A 2 39.69 -13.81 6.73
C GLN A 2 38.60 -13.06 7.50
N SER A 3 38.31 -11.85 6.99
CA SER A 3 36.99 -11.25 6.79
C SER A 3 36.00 -11.20 7.97
N SER A 4 36.15 -10.20 8.83
CA SER A 4 35.09 -9.66 9.69
C SER A 4 34.53 -8.36 9.11
N PHE A 5 33.46 -8.42 8.30
CA PHE A 5 32.67 -7.25 7.87
C PHE A 5 31.41 -7.78 7.16
N THR A 6 30.20 -7.56 7.71
CA THR A 6 28.91 -7.47 6.94
C THR A 6 27.61 -7.38 7.75
N SER A 7 27.56 -7.50 9.08
CA SER A 7 26.25 -7.50 9.79
C SER A 7 25.70 -6.13 10.22
N LYS A 8 26.55 -5.11 10.45
CA LYS A 8 26.10 -3.76 10.86
C LYS A 8 25.67 -2.87 9.70
N ASP A 9 26.02 -3.22 8.47
CA ASP A 9 25.72 -2.41 7.28
C ASP A 9 24.31 -2.67 6.74
N SER A 10 23.72 -3.85 6.98
CA SER A 10 22.38 -4.22 6.50
C SER A 10 21.23 -3.52 7.24
N GLU A 11 21.30 -3.41 8.57
CA GLU A 11 20.27 -2.75 9.41
C GLU A 11 20.26 -1.22 9.21
N SER A 12 21.44 -0.64 8.95
CA SER A 12 21.58 0.76 8.56
C SER A 12 20.96 1.01 7.17
N GLU A 13 21.09 0.06 6.26
CA GLU A 13 20.51 0.14 4.92
C GLU A 13 18.98 0.13 4.93
N GLU A 14 18.33 -0.68 5.77
CA GLU A 14 16.88 -0.82 5.78
C GLU A 14 16.17 0.43 6.35
N SER A 15 16.71 0.99 7.44
CA SER A 15 16.29 2.29 7.96
C SER A 15 16.52 3.41 6.94
N LYS A 16 17.66 3.37 6.23
CA LYS A 16 17.95 4.29 5.12
C LYS A 16 17.03 4.04 3.91
N ARG A 17 16.56 2.81 3.66
CA ARG A 17 15.61 2.47 2.59
C ARG A 17 14.22 3.00 2.92
N LEU A 18 13.76 2.87 4.16
CA LEU A 18 12.50 3.46 4.65
C LEU A 18 12.54 4.99 4.57
N GLU A 19 13.64 5.60 5.01
CA GLU A 19 13.83 7.05 4.96
C GLU A 19 14.00 7.55 3.50
N ARG A 20 14.68 6.78 2.63
CA ARG A 20 14.76 7.05 1.18
C ARG A 20 13.40 6.89 0.50
N ARG A 21 12.54 5.96 0.93
CA ARG A 21 11.15 5.82 0.45
C ARG A 21 10.31 7.03 0.88
N ARG A 22 10.44 7.46 2.14
CA ARG A 22 9.80 8.67 2.70
C ARG A 22 10.24 9.95 1.97
N ASN A 23 11.54 10.09 1.70
CA ASN A 23 12.14 11.26 1.05
C ASN A 23 11.99 11.28 -0.49
N ARG A 24 11.80 10.11 -1.13
CA ARG A 24 11.42 10.06 -2.56
C ARG A 24 10.01 10.58 -2.76
N PHE A 25 9.10 10.31 -1.83
CA PHE A 25 7.69 10.67 -1.97
C PHE A 25 7.35 12.12 -1.61
N THR A 26 8.03 12.74 -0.64
CA THR A 26 7.88 14.19 -0.40
C THR A 26 8.26 15.04 -1.62
N ASN A 27 9.21 14.57 -2.45
CA ASN A 27 9.60 15.21 -3.71
C ASN A 27 8.83 14.69 -4.95
N GLN A 28 8.25 13.48 -4.91
CA GLN A 28 7.48 12.91 -6.04
C GLN A 28 6.01 13.33 -6.08
N SER A 29 5.40 13.71 -4.95
CA SER A 29 4.08 14.35 -4.96
C SER A 29 4.09 15.65 -5.78
N THR A 30 5.25 16.29 -5.94
CA THR A 30 5.46 17.42 -6.85
C THR A 30 5.96 17.03 -8.25
N SER A 31 6.63 15.88 -8.43
CA SER A 31 7.25 15.51 -9.72
C SER A 31 6.44 14.53 -10.59
N ILE A 32 5.42 13.86 -10.06
CA ILE A 32 4.55 12.96 -10.84
C ILE A 32 3.40 13.72 -11.51
N ILE A 33 3.22 15.00 -11.15
CA ILE A 33 2.17 15.88 -11.70
C ILE A 33 2.50 16.41 -13.11
N ASN A 34 3.74 16.37 -13.61
CA ASN A 34 4.04 16.89 -14.95
C ASN A 34 5.06 16.06 -15.72
N LYS A 35 4.57 15.02 -16.41
CA LYS A 35 5.02 14.75 -17.77
C LYS A 35 3.84 14.20 -18.58
N SER A 36 2.81 15.03 -18.71
CA SER A 36 2.05 15.03 -19.95
C SER A 36 3.08 15.19 -21.06
N ILE A 37 3.29 14.13 -21.84
CA ILE A 37 3.89 14.31 -23.15
C ILE A 37 2.87 15.21 -23.86
N GLN A 38 3.20 16.49 -24.02
CA GLN A 38 2.52 17.35 -24.99
C GLN A 38 2.79 16.72 -26.35
N LEU A 39 1.95 15.76 -26.73
CA LEU A 39 1.80 15.34 -28.11
C LEU A 39 1.26 16.57 -28.82
N THR A 40 2.10 17.11 -29.70
CA THR A 40 1.82 18.28 -30.53
C THR A 40 0.44 18.15 -31.17
N ASN A 41 -0.34 19.23 -31.08
CA ASN A 41 -1.67 19.37 -31.68
C ASN A 41 -1.61 19.22 -33.20
N GLU A 42 -1.59 17.99 -33.70
CA GLU A 42 -1.87 17.67 -35.10
C GLU A 42 -3.00 16.65 -35.13
N THR A 43 -4.21 17.17 -35.39
CA THR A 43 -5.48 16.47 -35.62
C THR A 43 -6.09 15.73 -34.42
N ASN A 44 -7.31 16.15 -34.03
CA ASN A 44 -8.22 15.50 -33.08
C ASN A 44 -8.71 14.12 -33.61
N GLN A 45 -7.80 13.22 -33.95
CA GLN A 45 -8.10 11.81 -34.07
C GLN A 45 -7.53 11.13 -32.84
N SER A 46 -8.41 10.67 -31.95
CA SER A 46 -8.00 9.76 -30.88
C SER A 46 -7.26 8.59 -31.53
N LEU A 47 -6.02 8.34 -31.11
CA LEU A 47 -5.25 7.21 -31.58
C LEU A 47 -6.06 5.94 -31.29
N ILE A 48 -6.42 5.18 -32.32
CA ILE A 48 -7.06 3.87 -32.16
C ILE A 48 -6.01 2.81 -32.48
N GLY A 49 -5.76 1.93 -31.51
CA GLY A 49 -4.84 0.81 -31.68
C GLY A 49 -5.36 -0.25 -32.67
N THR A 50 -4.44 -0.98 -33.30
CA THR A 50 -4.76 -2.10 -34.21
C THR A 50 -4.10 -3.42 -33.79
N CYS A 51 -3.48 -3.47 -32.62
CA CYS A 51 -2.85 -4.68 -32.09
C CYS A 51 -3.90 -5.67 -31.59
N GLU A 52 -3.88 -6.91 -32.09
CA GLU A 52 -4.81 -7.98 -31.68
C GLU A 52 -4.21 -8.96 -30.66
N LYS A 53 -2.97 -8.73 -30.21
CA LYS A 53 -2.31 -9.63 -29.24
C LYS A 53 -2.98 -9.53 -27.88
N LEU A 54 -3.42 -10.65 -27.30
CA LEU A 54 -3.97 -10.66 -25.95
C LEU A 54 -2.88 -10.43 -24.89
N GLU A 55 -1.73 -11.07 -25.05
CA GLU A 55 -0.56 -10.87 -24.19
C GLU A 55 0.43 -9.92 -24.87
N LYS A 56 0.84 -8.89 -24.13
CA LYS A 56 1.79 -7.89 -24.63
C LYS A 56 2.62 -7.34 -23.49
N ASN A 57 3.95 -7.40 -23.62
CA ASN A 57 4.84 -6.88 -22.59
C ASN A 57 4.68 -5.36 -22.43
N TYR A 58 4.70 -4.88 -21.19
CA TYR A 58 4.80 -3.46 -20.90
C TYR A 58 6.13 -2.90 -21.40
N LEU A 59 6.07 -1.81 -22.18
CA LEU A 59 7.23 -1.11 -22.70
C LEU A 59 7.11 0.37 -22.39
N ARG A 60 8.16 0.98 -21.83
CA ARG A 60 8.15 2.43 -21.59
C ARG A 60 8.21 3.15 -22.95
N LEU A 61 7.23 4.00 -23.21
CA LEU A 61 7.21 4.81 -24.43
C LEU A 61 8.32 5.86 -24.39
N THR A 62 9.18 5.85 -25.39
CA THR A 62 10.25 6.83 -25.62
C THR A 62 10.04 7.67 -26.87
N SER A 63 9.03 7.33 -27.68
CA SER A 63 8.63 7.98 -28.92
C SER A 63 7.11 8.03 -29.04
N ALA A 64 6.60 8.65 -30.11
CA ALA A 64 5.18 8.61 -30.43
C ALA A 64 4.68 7.14 -30.54
N PRO A 65 3.50 6.82 -29.98
CA PRO A 65 2.96 5.47 -29.99
C PRO A 65 2.52 5.05 -31.39
N ASN A 66 2.95 3.86 -31.84
CA ASN A 66 2.53 3.29 -33.11
C ASN A 66 1.20 2.53 -32.93
N PRO A 67 0.13 2.82 -33.71
CA PRO A 67 -1.16 2.11 -33.63
C PRO A 67 -1.05 0.58 -33.63
N SER A 68 -0.12 0.02 -34.42
CA SER A 68 0.09 -1.44 -34.50
C SER A 68 0.60 -2.08 -33.20
N THR A 69 1.10 -1.26 -32.27
CA THR A 69 1.59 -1.68 -30.96
C THR A 69 0.58 -1.46 -29.83
N ILE A 70 -0.56 -0.83 -30.09
CA ILE A 70 -1.60 -0.50 -29.10
C ILE A 70 -2.84 -1.36 -29.37
N ARG A 71 -3.46 -1.94 -28.34
CA ARG A 71 -4.68 -2.75 -28.50
C ARG A 71 -5.92 -1.87 -28.51
N PRO A 72 -6.88 -2.05 -29.45
CA PRO A 72 -8.17 -1.37 -29.37
C PRO A 72 -9.01 -1.91 -28.20
N LEU A 73 -10.06 -1.17 -27.81
CA LEU A 73 -10.90 -1.47 -26.64
C LEU A 73 -11.41 -2.92 -26.61
N ALA A 74 -11.97 -3.43 -27.72
CA ALA A 74 -12.49 -4.79 -27.78
C ALA A 74 -11.42 -5.86 -27.49
N ILE A 75 -10.17 -5.62 -27.91
CA ILE A 75 -9.04 -6.51 -27.62
C ILE A 75 -8.55 -6.31 -26.19
N LEU A 76 -8.62 -5.10 -25.63
CA LEU A 76 -8.26 -4.85 -24.23
C LEU A 76 -9.19 -5.58 -23.26
N GLU A 77 -10.50 -5.64 -23.54
CA GLU A 77 -11.47 -6.39 -22.73
C GLU A 77 -11.18 -7.90 -22.75
N GLN A 78 -10.89 -8.44 -23.94
CA GLN A 78 -10.49 -9.84 -24.11
C GLN A 78 -9.14 -10.13 -23.43
N ALA A 79 -8.15 -9.25 -23.62
CA ALA A 79 -6.83 -9.36 -23.03
C ALA A 79 -6.91 -9.35 -21.51
N PHE A 80 -7.67 -8.41 -20.93
CA PHE A 80 -7.87 -8.32 -19.49
C PHE A 80 -8.45 -9.61 -18.92
N SER A 81 -9.54 -10.12 -19.53
CA SER A 81 -10.17 -11.37 -19.11
C SER A 81 -9.19 -12.55 -19.19
N PHE A 82 -8.43 -12.64 -20.28
CA PHE A 82 -7.42 -13.69 -20.49
C PHE A 82 -6.31 -13.66 -19.44
N VAL A 83 -5.70 -12.48 -19.19
CA VAL A 83 -4.55 -12.36 -18.28
C VAL A 83 -4.96 -12.58 -16.83
N ILE A 84 -6.16 -12.13 -16.43
CA ILE A 84 -6.70 -12.36 -15.08
C ILE A 84 -6.97 -13.86 -14.86
N ASN A 85 -7.57 -14.55 -15.84
CA ASN A 85 -7.80 -15.99 -15.72
C ASN A 85 -6.49 -16.78 -15.63
N LYS A 86 -5.50 -16.42 -16.44
CA LYS A 86 -4.17 -17.04 -16.38
C LYS A 86 -3.49 -16.79 -15.03
N TYR A 87 -3.56 -15.56 -14.50
CA TYR A 87 -3.05 -15.23 -13.16
C TYR A 87 -3.72 -16.06 -12.07
N LYS A 88 -5.05 -16.23 -12.12
CA LYS A 88 -5.78 -17.07 -11.16
C LYS A 88 -5.32 -18.53 -11.17
N SER A 89 -4.79 -19.03 -12.30
CA SER A 89 -4.29 -20.40 -12.40
C SER A 89 -2.84 -20.57 -11.97
N ASN A 90 -1.98 -19.58 -12.18
CA ASN A 90 -0.53 -19.72 -11.96
C ASN A 90 0.04 -18.87 -10.82
N ASN A 91 -0.74 -17.91 -10.32
CA ASN A 91 -0.35 -16.93 -9.29
C ASN A 91 0.97 -16.19 -9.59
N ASP A 92 1.29 -16.00 -10.86
CA ASP A 92 2.53 -15.35 -11.30
C ASP A 92 2.40 -13.82 -11.25
N TRP A 93 2.96 -13.22 -10.20
CA TRP A 93 2.98 -11.78 -9.99
C TRP A 93 3.73 -11.01 -11.08
N SER A 94 4.89 -11.52 -11.50
CA SER A 94 5.73 -10.84 -12.49
C SER A 94 4.97 -10.72 -13.82
N TYR A 95 4.31 -11.81 -14.20
CA TYR A 95 3.44 -11.86 -15.37
C TYR A 95 2.27 -10.87 -15.27
N ILE A 96 1.44 -10.95 -14.22
CA ILE A 96 0.22 -10.13 -14.15
C ILE A 96 0.53 -8.64 -14.00
N SER A 97 1.56 -8.30 -13.21
CA SER A 97 2.02 -6.91 -13.05
C SER A 97 2.42 -6.32 -14.40
N ASN A 98 3.18 -7.09 -15.20
CA ASN A 98 3.60 -6.68 -16.53
C ASN A 98 2.40 -6.50 -17.50
N GLN A 99 1.49 -7.47 -17.53
CA GLN A 99 0.32 -7.41 -18.41
C GLN A 99 -0.64 -6.26 -18.05
N LEU A 100 -0.93 -6.06 -16.77
CA LEU A 100 -1.81 -4.97 -16.34
C LEU A 100 -1.17 -3.59 -16.54
N LYS A 101 0.15 -3.45 -16.41
CA LYS A 101 0.87 -2.22 -16.82
C LYS A 101 0.71 -1.95 -18.32
N SER A 102 0.82 -2.99 -19.15
CA SER A 102 0.63 -2.91 -20.60
C SER A 102 -0.80 -2.54 -21.00
N ILE A 103 -1.82 -3.12 -20.35
CA ILE A 103 -3.24 -2.81 -20.62
C ILE A 103 -3.55 -1.36 -20.23
N ARG A 104 -3.13 -0.93 -19.03
CA ARG A 104 -3.34 0.46 -18.56
C ARG A 104 -2.64 1.49 -19.44
N GLN A 105 -1.47 1.16 -19.97
CA GLN A 105 -0.77 2.01 -20.92
C GLN A 105 -1.58 2.19 -22.21
N ASP A 106 -2.12 1.12 -22.77
CA ASP A 106 -2.95 1.21 -23.98
C ASP A 106 -4.22 2.03 -23.76
N LEU A 107 -4.86 1.88 -22.60
CA LEU A 107 -6.02 2.70 -22.20
C LEU A 107 -5.64 4.18 -22.11
N MET A 108 -4.51 4.48 -21.47
CA MET A 108 -4.02 5.85 -21.30
C MET A 108 -3.65 6.51 -22.63
N VAL A 109 -2.91 5.80 -23.49
CA VAL A 109 -2.47 6.30 -24.80
C VAL A 109 -3.64 6.64 -25.70
N GLN A 110 -4.72 5.84 -25.65
CA GLN A 110 -5.95 6.07 -26.42
C GLN A 110 -6.93 7.00 -25.70
N SER A 111 -6.57 7.54 -24.53
CA SER A 111 -7.44 8.38 -23.68
C SER A 111 -8.81 7.76 -23.37
N ILE A 112 -8.87 6.44 -23.24
CA ILE A 112 -10.11 5.72 -22.91
C ILE A 112 -10.39 5.90 -21.42
N ARG A 113 -11.54 6.52 -21.11
CA ARG A 113 -12.03 6.75 -19.73
C ARG A 113 -13.48 6.30 -19.65
N ASN A 114 -13.67 5.07 -19.20
CA ASN A 114 -14.97 4.42 -19.07
C ASN A 114 -14.97 3.42 -17.91
N ASP A 115 -16.09 2.75 -17.71
CA ASP A 115 -16.27 1.78 -16.62
C ASP A 115 -15.30 0.59 -16.71
N PHE A 116 -14.93 0.16 -17.93
CA PHE A 116 -13.90 -0.85 -18.13
C PHE A 116 -12.52 -0.36 -17.64
N THR A 117 -12.20 0.91 -17.89
CA THR A 117 -10.95 1.51 -17.40
C THR A 117 -10.93 1.50 -15.87
N VAL A 118 -12.03 1.88 -15.21
CA VAL A 118 -12.17 1.79 -13.75
C VAL A 118 -11.90 0.36 -13.27
N LEU A 119 -12.58 -0.64 -13.86
CA LEU A 119 -12.41 -2.05 -13.50
C LEU A 119 -10.94 -2.52 -13.58
N VAL A 120 -10.23 -2.17 -14.66
CA VAL A 120 -8.81 -2.55 -14.84
C VAL A 120 -7.94 -1.94 -13.74
N TYR A 121 -8.18 -0.68 -13.38
CA TYR A 121 -7.40 0.00 -12.34
C TYR A 121 -7.74 -0.51 -10.94
N GLU A 122 -9.01 -0.79 -10.65
CA GLU A 122 -9.44 -1.37 -9.37
C GLU A 122 -8.82 -2.75 -9.16
N GLU A 123 -8.94 -3.65 -10.13
CA GLU A 123 -8.37 -4.99 -10.04
C GLU A 123 -6.84 -4.97 -9.91
N ASN A 124 -6.17 -4.12 -10.70
CA ASN A 124 -4.72 -3.99 -10.60
C ASN A 124 -4.29 -3.43 -9.23
N ALA A 125 -5.04 -2.49 -8.65
CA ALA A 125 -4.76 -1.96 -7.33
C ALA A 125 -4.92 -3.01 -6.23
N ARG A 126 -5.99 -3.82 -6.29
CA ARG A 126 -6.22 -4.93 -5.34
C ARG A 126 -5.10 -5.96 -5.41
N ILE A 127 -4.74 -6.44 -6.61
CA ILE A 127 -3.65 -7.41 -6.78
C ILE A 127 -2.32 -6.81 -6.30
N ALA A 128 -2.04 -5.53 -6.57
CA ALA A 128 -0.83 -4.88 -6.09
C ALA A 128 -0.75 -4.82 -4.56
N LEU A 129 -1.86 -4.57 -3.87
CA LEU A 129 -1.91 -4.64 -2.40
C LEU A 129 -1.65 -6.06 -1.89
N GLU A 130 -2.25 -7.08 -2.52
CA GLU A 130 -2.05 -8.48 -2.12
C GLU A 130 -0.60 -8.93 -2.30
N MET A 131 0.07 -8.47 -3.36
CA MET A 131 1.46 -8.81 -3.67
C MET A 131 2.49 -7.88 -3.02
N GLY A 132 2.05 -6.91 -2.21
CA GLY A 132 2.95 -6.03 -1.49
C GLY A 132 3.62 -4.94 -2.34
N ASP A 133 3.10 -4.62 -3.53
CA ASP A 133 3.62 -3.54 -4.40
C ASP A 133 2.86 -2.23 -4.15
N LEU A 134 3.28 -1.53 -3.10
CA LEU A 134 2.70 -0.24 -2.70
C LEU A 134 2.86 0.83 -3.79
N ASP A 135 3.96 0.81 -4.55
CA ASP A 135 4.21 1.80 -5.60
C ASP A 135 3.22 1.65 -6.77
N GLN A 136 2.93 0.41 -7.17
CA GLN A 136 1.92 0.12 -8.19
C GLN A 136 0.51 0.43 -7.71
N PHE A 137 0.20 0.13 -6.44
CA PHE A 137 -1.07 0.51 -5.82
C PHE A 137 -1.30 2.02 -5.85
N ILE A 138 -0.32 2.82 -5.41
CA ILE A 138 -0.42 4.29 -5.38
C ILE A 138 -0.63 4.87 -6.79
N GLN A 139 0.06 4.32 -7.80
CA GLN A 139 -0.15 4.72 -9.19
C GLN A 139 -1.57 4.45 -9.67
N CYS A 140 -2.14 3.29 -9.31
CA CYS A 140 -3.53 3.00 -9.66
C CYS A 140 -4.49 3.94 -8.93
N GLN A 141 -4.25 4.18 -7.64
CA GLN A 141 -5.08 5.03 -6.81
C GLN A 141 -5.17 6.48 -7.34
N ALA A 142 -4.04 7.06 -7.77
CA ALA A 142 -4.04 8.39 -8.37
C ALA A 142 -4.87 8.46 -9.66
N GLN A 143 -4.87 7.39 -10.47
CA GLN A 143 -5.71 7.34 -11.66
C GLN A 143 -7.19 7.16 -11.32
N LEU A 144 -7.51 6.32 -10.32
CA LEU A 144 -8.89 6.10 -9.88
C LEU A 144 -9.53 7.38 -9.35
N GLU A 145 -8.79 8.22 -8.62
CA GLU A 145 -9.25 9.56 -8.18
C GLU A 145 -9.75 10.37 -9.40
N MET A 146 -8.95 10.47 -10.47
CA MET A 146 -9.35 11.17 -11.69
C MET A 146 -10.52 10.51 -12.45
N LEU A 147 -10.61 9.18 -12.44
CA LEU A 147 -11.68 8.45 -13.14
C LEU A 147 -13.02 8.62 -12.43
N TYR A 148 -13.05 8.55 -11.10
CA TYR A 148 -14.27 8.79 -10.32
C TYR A 148 -14.76 10.23 -10.45
N ASP A 149 -13.85 11.21 -10.49
CA ASP A 149 -14.18 12.63 -10.73
C ASP A 149 -14.76 12.87 -12.14
N SER A 150 -14.41 12.03 -13.11
CA SER A 150 -14.92 12.11 -14.48
C SER A 150 -16.32 11.51 -14.68
N GLY A 151 -16.96 11.01 -13.62
CA GLY A 151 -18.31 10.46 -13.66
C GLY A 151 -18.41 9.01 -14.14
N CYS A 152 -17.29 8.29 -14.24
CA CYS A 152 -17.29 6.84 -14.49
C CYS A 152 -17.89 6.07 -13.29
N ASN A 153 -18.10 4.76 -13.45
CA ASN A 153 -18.61 3.88 -12.40
C ASN A 153 -17.92 4.10 -11.03
N ARG A 154 -18.73 4.25 -9.97
CA ARG A 154 -18.30 4.52 -8.59
C ARG A 154 -18.69 3.38 -7.62
N THR A 155 -18.99 2.17 -8.11
CA THR A 155 -19.41 1.03 -7.28
C THR A 155 -18.45 0.77 -6.12
N HIS A 156 -17.14 0.84 -6.34
CA HIS A 156 -16.12 0.61 -5.31
C HIS A 156 -15.46 1.89 -4.79
N LEU A 157 -16.03 3.07 -5.04
CA LEU A 157 -15.45 4.34 -4.61
C LEU A 157 -15.10 4.34 -3.11
N ILE A 158 -16.01 3.89 -2.26
CA ILE A 158 -15.81 3.91 -0.80
C ILE A 158 -14.64 3.01 -0.38
N GLU A 159 -14.48 1.85 -1.03
CA GLU A 159 -13.33 0.96 -0.79
C GLU A 159 -12.01 1.71 -1.03
N PHE A 160 -11.90 2.42 -2.16
CA PHE A 160 -10.70 3.16 -2.52
C PHE A 160 -10.49 4.44 -1.70
N LEU A 161 -11.56 5.12 -1.29
CA LEU A 161 -11.49 6.23 -0.34
C LEU A 161 -10.96 5.76 1.02
N ILE A 162 -11.38 4.58 1.49
CA ILE A 162 -10.89 4.00 2.75
C ILE A 162 -9.40 3.68 2.64
N TYR A 163 -8.94 3.10 1.54
CA TYR A 163 -7.50 2.87 1.33
C TYR A 163 -6.74 4.19 1.29
N HIS A 164 -7.33 5.25 0.72
CA HIS A 164 -6.73 6.58 0.70
C HIS A 164 -6.63 7.20 2.08
N LEU A 165 -7.68 7.03 2.90
CA LEU A 165 -7.70 7.51 4.27
C LEU A 165 -6.61 6.83 5.09
N LEU A 166 -6.54 5.49 5.04
CA LEU A 166 -5.51 4.71 5.72
C LEU A 166 -4.12 5.18 5.29
N TYR A 167 -3.85 5.22 3.99
CA TYR A 167 -2.54 5.63 3.48
C TYR A 167 -2.18 7.07 3.88
N SER A 168 -3.13 8.00 3.82
CA SER A 168 -2.92 9.40 4.21
C SER A 168 -2.59 9.55 5.69
N LEU A 169 -3.25 8.77 6.56
CA LEU A 169 -2.94 8.74 7.99
C LEU A 169 -1.55 8.16 8.27
N LEU A 170 -1.17 7.10 7.57
CA LEU A 170 0.15 6.48 7.70
C LEU A 170 1.28 7.44 7.28
N LEU A 171 1.01 8.32 6.33
CA LEU A 171 1.91 9.41 5.92
C LEU A 171 1.86 10.64 6.85
N ASN A 172 0.97 10.67 7.85
CA ASN A 172 0.65 11.84 8.67
C ASN A 172 0.13 13.04 7.85
N ASP A 173 -0.45 12.82 6.68
CA ASP A 173 -1.16 13.84 5.91
C ASP A 173 -2.60 13.98 6.43
N TYR A 174 -2.72 14.61 7.60
CA TYR A 174 -4.02 14.83 8.24
C TYR A 174 -4.95 15.75 7.44
N LYS A 175 -4.39 16.65 6.63
CA LYS A 175 -5.18 17.54 5.76
C LYS A 175 -5.92 16.72 4.71
N LYS A 176 -5.19 15.86 3.99
CA LYS A 176 -5.78 14.96 3.01
C LYS A 176 -6.72 13.95 3.65
N ALA A 177 -6.33 13.36 4.79
CA ALA A 177 -7.19 12.45 5.53
C ALA A 177 -8.53 13.08 5.93
N ASN A 178 -8.54 14.35 6.35
CA ASN A 178 -9.78 15.05 6.71
C ASN A 178 -10.65 15.35 5.48
N ARG A 179 -10.05 15.70 4.34
CA ARG A 179 -10.80 15.86 3.07
C ARG A 179 -11.50 14.54 2.69
N ILE A 180 -10.76 13.43 2.72
CA ILE A 180 -11.31 12.11 2.40
C ILE A 180 -12.44 11.72 3.37
N LEU A 181 -12.35 12.08 4.65
CA LEU A 181 -13.44 11.85 5.59
C LEU A 181 -14.72 12.59 5.22
N ILE A 182 -14.60 13.83 4.71
CA ILE A 182 -15.73 14.60 4.20
C ILE A 182 -16.30 13.91 2.95
N ASP A 183 -15.43 13.52 2.00
CA ASP A 183 -15.85 12.81 0.79
C ASP A 183 -16.58 11.50 1.13
N ILE A 184 -16.07 10.77 2.14
CA ILE A 184 -16.73 9.57 2.67
C ILE A 184 -18.10 9.94 3.23
N ASP A 185 -18.22 10.91 4.13
CA ASP A 185 -19.48 11.29 4.80
C ASP A 185 -20.56 11.75 3.81
N GLU A 186 -20.19 12.58 2.83
CA GLU A 186 -21.07 13.01 1.73
C GLU A 186 -21.57 11.82 0.90
N THR A 187 -20.69 10.83 0.67
CA THR A 187 -21.03 9.59 -0.03
C THR A 187 -21.82 8.61 0.89
N ASN A 188 -21.67 8.73 2.22
CA ASN A 188 -22.11 7.76 3.24
C ASN A 188 -23.61 7.77 3.54
N ILE A 189 -24.39 8.69 2.95
CA ILE A 189 -25.84 8.77 3.20
C ILE A 189 -26.55 7.45 2.82
N LEU A 190 -25.95 6.61 1.96
CA LEU A 190 -26.58 5.40 1.42
C LEU A 190 -26.02 4.05 1.94
N LEU A 191 -24.89 4.00 2.65
CA LEU A 191 -24.07 2.77 2.77
C LEU A 191 -23.60 2.36 4.18
N ARG A 192 -24.20 2.87 5.27
CA ARG A 192 -23.97 2.44 6.66
C ARG A 192 -24.37 0.98 6.99
N LYS A 193 -24.18 0.03 6.07
CA LYS A 193 -24.56 -1.38 6.23
C LYS A 193 -23.40 -2.36 6.22
N SER A 194 -22.18 -1.95 5.88
CA SER A 194 -21.02 -2.87 5.89
C SER A 194 -20.17 -2.68 7.15
N ASN A 195 -20.23 -3.68 8.03
CA ASN A 195 -19.42 -3.79 9.27
C ASN A 195 -17.92 -3.54 9.03
N ASN A 196 -17.42 -3.86 7.83
CA ASN A 196 -16.02 -3.68 7.45
C ASN A 196 -15.57 -2.21 7.41
N ILE A 197 -16.45 -1.28 7.03
CA ILE A 197 -16.10 0.15 6.93
C ILE A 197 -15.91 0.73 8.33
N ASP A 198 -16.83 0.42 9.24
CA ASP A 198 -16.80 0.93 10.61
C ASP A 198 -15.54 0.47 11.35
N ILE A 199 -15.12 -0.78 11.14
CA ILE A 199 -13.85 -1.30 11.69
C ILE A 199 -12.66 -0.47 11.21
N VAL A 200 -12.61 -0.14 9.91
CA VAL A 200 -11.49 0.63 9.36
C VAL A 200 -11.52 2.09 9.83
N LEU A 201 -12.71 2.70 9.93
CA LEU A 201 -12.87 4.05 10.46
C LEU A 201 -12.46 4.13 11.94
N GLU A 202 -12.86 3.15 12.75
CA GLU A 202 -12.45 3.08 14.15
C GLU A 202 -10.95 2.79 14.30
N PHE A 203 -10.36 2.01 13.38
CA PHE A 203 -8.91 1.82 13.31
C PHE A 203 -8.21 3.16 13.02
N CYS A 204 -8.68 3.91 12.03
CA CYS A 204 -8.18 5.25 11.69
C CYS A 204 -8.35 6.25 12.84
N SER A 205 -9.40 6.10 13.64
CA SER A 205 -9.67 6.95 14.79
C SER A 205 -8.75 6.61 15.97
N SER A 206 -8.59 5.32 16.27
CA SER A 206 -7.65 4.80 17.28
C SER A 206 -6.22 5.21 16.97
N PHE A 207 -5.86 5.17 15.69
CA PHE A 207 -4.59 5.68 15.16
C PHE A 207 -4.36 7.15 15.52
N ARG A 208 -5.30 8.04 15.19
CA ARG A 208 -5.18 9.48 15.46
C ARG A 208 -5.05 9.77 16.96
N ARG A 209 -5.74 9.00 17.79
CA ARG A 209 -5.73 9.13 19.26
C ARG A 209 -4.52 8.46 19.92
N LYS A 210 -3.66 7.77 19.15
CA LYS A 210 -2.57 6.91 19.67
C LYS A 210 -3.07 5.88 20.68
N ASN A 211 -4.30 5.38 20.50
CA ASN A 211 -4.84 4.29 21.30
C ASN A 211 -4.32 2.95 20.74
N TYR A 212 -3.09 2.60 21.11
CA TYR A 212 -2.42 1.41 20.55
C TYR A 212 -3.14 0.10 20.89
N ILE A 213 -3.71 -0.01 22.10
CA ILE A 213 -4.45 -1.22 22.51
C ILE A 213 -5.63 -1.46 21.57
N GLN A 214 -6.45 -0.43 21.34
CA GLN A 214 -7.58 -0.52 20.42
C GLN A 214 -7.10 -0.74 18.97
N LEU A 215 -6.02 -0.07 18.56
CA LEU A 215 -5.43 -0.21 17.23
C LEU A 215 -5.03 -1.66 16.93
N PHE A 216 -4.28 -2.32 17.83
CA PHE A 216 -3.87 -3.72 17.63
C PHE A 216 -5.00 -4.73 17.82
N THR A 217 -6.03 -4.38 18.60
CA THR A 217 -7.26 -5.16 18.68
C THR A 217 -7.99 -5.16 17.33
N LEU A 218 -8.20 -3.97 16.76
CA LEU A 218 -8.88 -3.79 15.47
C LEU A 218 -8.05 -4.31 14.29
N TYR A 219 -6.72 -4.26 14.38
CA TYR A 219 -5.81 -4.78 13.36
C TYR A 219 -6.13 -6.25 13.00
N LYS A 220 -6.44 -7.09 13.99
CA LYS A 220 -6.83 -8.50 13.77
C LYS A 220 -8.17 -8.67 13.06
N SER A 221 -9.01 -7.64 13.09
CA SER A 221 -10.35 -7.63 12.49
C SER A 221 -10.42 -6.84 11.19
N LEU A 222 -9.31 -6.30 10.69
CA LEU A 222 -9.29 -5.52 9.46
C LEU A 222 -9.64 -6.41 8.24
N PRO A 223 -10.37 -5.86 7.25
CA PRO A 223 -10.52 -6.51 5.96
C PRO A 223 -9.17 -6.81 5.31
N LYS A 224 -9.04 -7.95 4.61
CA LYS A 224 -7.78 -8.46 4.05
C LYS A 224 -6.91 -7.38 3.38
N LEU A 225 -7.47 -6.66 2.41
CA LEU A 225 -6.73 -5.64 1.66
C LEU A 225 -6.35 -4.40 2.49
N ALA A 226 -7.20 -4.00 3.44
CA ALA A 226 -6.87 -2.94 4.39
C ALA A 226 -5.73 -3.38 5.33
N CYS A 227 -5.73 -4.64 5.75
CA CYS A 227 -4.65 -5.24 6.53
C CYS A 227 -3.34 -5.26 5.73
N CYS A 228 -3.36 -5.67 4.45
CA CYS A 228 -2.20 -5.59 3.55
C CYS A 228 -1.60 -4.17 3.51
N LEU A 229 -2.44 -3.13 3.41
CA LEU A 229 -1.99 -1.75 3.43
C LEU A 229 -1.37 -1.32 4.78
N VAL A 230 -1.98 -1.74 5.89
CA VAL A 230 -1.47 -1.43 7.24
C VAL A 230 -0.14 -2.15 7.53
N ASN A 231 0.06 -3.35 6.98
CA ASN A 231 1.28 -4.15 7.19
C ASN A 231 2.55 -3.42 6.73
N PHE A 232 2.49 -2.54 5.74
CA PHE A 232 3.63 -1.72 5.33
C PHE A 232 4.17 -0.79 6.42
N PHE A 233 3.38 -0.51 7.46
CA PHE A 233 3.69 0.49 8.48
C PHE A 233 3.53 -0.04 9.91
N ILE A 234 2.97 -1.24 10.11
CA ILE A 234 2.61 -1.77 11.43
C ILE A 234 3.81 -1.83 12.38
N ASP A 235 5.01 -2.11 11.87
CA ASP A 235 6.23 -2.22 12.67
C ASP A 235 6.68 -0.88 13.27
N ILE A 236 6.35 0.24 12.62
CA ILE A 236 6.56 1.59 13.17
C ILE A 236 5.76 1.73 14.47
N TYR A 237 4.53 1.23 14.50
CA TYR A 237 3.65 1.29 15.66
C TYR A 237 4.01 0.25 16.72
N ARG A 238 4.46 -0.94 16.30
CA ARG A 238 5.01 -1.94 17.23
C ARG A 238 6.20 -1.37 18.00
N LYS A 239 7.10 -0.66 17.31
CA LYS A 239 8.22 0.06 17.92
C LYS A 239 7.77 1.15 18.90
N GLN A 240 6.78 1.95 18.53
CA GLN A 240 6.24 3.00 19.42
C GLN A 240 5.56 2.41 20.67
N MET A 241 4.80 1.33 20.50
CA MET A 241 4.10 0.71 21.61
C MET A 241 5.05 -0.04 22.55
N ILE A 242 6.03 -0.80 22.04
CA ILE A 242 6.99 -1.50 22.92
C ILE A 242 7.81 -0.53 23.76
N GLN A 243 8.17 0.62 23.19
CA GLN A 243 8.76 1.74 23.90
C GLN A 243 7.90 2.14 25.11
N ILE A 244 6.62 2.44 24.90
CA ILE A 244 5.67 2.80 25.96
C ILE A 244 5.59 1.70 27.03
N LEU A 245 5.52 0.43 26.62
CA LEU A 245 5.45 -0.70 27.55
C LEU A 245 6.70 -0.80 28.43
N ILE A 246 7.90 -0.66 27.85
CA ILE A 246 9.18 -0.71 28.58
C ILE A 246 9.31 0.43 29.61
N TRP A 247 8.79 1.61 29.30
CA TRP A 247 8.77 2.72 30.27
C TRP A 247 7.67 2.58 31.32
N GLY A 248 6.52 2.02 30.97
CA GLY A 248 5.37 1.86 31.87
C GLY A 248 5.47 0.66 32.82
N PHE A 249 6.12 -0.43 32.42
CA PHE A 249 6.23 -1.67 33.19
C PHE A 249 7.67 -1.90 33.67
N THR A 250 7.87 -2.12 34.97
CA THR A 250 9.16 -2.44 35.58
C THR A 250 9.01 -3.48 36.69
N PRO A 251 9.95 -4.44 36.86
CA PRO A 251 11.23 -4.55 36.15
C PRO A 251 11.18 -5.35 34.84
N THR A 252 10.19 -6.23 34.67
CA THR A 252 10.11 -7.16 33.54
C THR A 252 8.72 -7.22 32.94
N LEU A 253 8.63 -7.68 31.69
CA LEU A 253 7.35 -7.88 31.00
C LEU A 253 7.35 -9.23 30.28
N PRO A 254 6.39 -10.15 30.58
CA PRO A 254 6.33 -11.44 29.91
C PRO A 254 6.09 -11.30 28.40
N ILE A 255 6.81 -12.09 27.59
CA ILE A 255 6.67 -12.03 26.13
C ILE A 255 5.26 -12.35 25.66
N ASP A 256 4.55 -13.25 26.32
CA ASP A 256 3.19 -13.68 25.93
C ASP A 256 2.21 -12.49 25.91
N VAL A 257 2.34 -11.62 26.92
CA VAL A 257 1.54 -10.39 27.04
C VAL A 257 1.87 -9.45 25.88
N VAL A 258 3.15 -9.28 25.57
CA VAL A 258 3.63 -8.39 24.52
C VAL A 258 3.24 -8.90 23.13
N THR A 259 3.42 -10.19 22.87
CA THR A 259 2.99 -10.88 21.64
C THR A 259 1.51 -10.64 21.40
N THR A 260 0.69 -10.78 22.45
CA THR A 260 -0.76 -10.54 22.37
C THR A 260 -1.08 -9.08 22.10
N MET A 261 -0.45 -8.15 22.84
CA MET A 261 -0.69 -6.72 22.75
C MET A 261 -0.23 -6.10 21.42
N LEU A 262 0.85 -6.60 20.83
CA LEU A 262 1.43 -6.15 19.56
C LEU A 262 0.94 -6.94 18.34
N ALA A 263 -0.02 -7.84 18.57
CA ALA A 263 -0.62 -8.70 17.55
C ALA A 263 0.41 -9.43 16.68
N TYR A 264 1.37 -10.11 17.33
CA TYR A 264 2.22 -11.09 16.66
C TYR A 264 1.56 -12.47 16.61
N GLU A 265 1.97 -13.27 15.63
CA GLU A 265 1.47 -14.65 15.45
C GLU A 265 2.09 -15.62 16.45
N SER A 266 3.34 -15.40 16.85
CA SER A 266 4.05 -16.24 17.80
C SER A 266 5.05 -15.45 18.66
N ASN A 267 5.44 -16.04 19.79
CA ASN A 267 6.45 -15.48 20.67
C ASN A 267 7.82 -15.43 20.01
N GLU A 268 8.14 -16.37 19.14
CA GLU A 268 9.42 -16.43 18.42
C GLU A 268 9.56 -15.25 17.47
N ILE A 269 8.52 -14.97 16.65
CA ILE A 269 8.50 -13.83 15.72
C ILE A 269 8.56 -12.51 16.49
N CYS A 270 7.80 -12.42 17.59
CA CYS A 270 7.82 -11.27 18.50
C CYS A 270 9.24 -11.03 19.03
N ARG A 271 9.90 -12.08 19.56
CA ARG A 271 11.25 -11.99 20.12
C ARG A 271 12.27 -11.57 19.06
N GLU A 272 12.22 -12.18 17.89
CA GLU A 272 13.15 -11.89 16.79
C GLU A 272 13.07 -10.42 16.37
N HIS A 273 11.85 -9.93 16.10
CA HIS A 273 11.66 -8.54 15.69
C HIS A 273 11.97 -7.54 16.83
N LEU A 274 11.58 -7.83 18.07
CA LEU A 274 11.91 -6.93 19.19
C LEU A 274 13.42 -6.92 19.48
N SER A 275 14.11 -8.05 19.31
CA SER A 275 15.58 -8.12 19.45
C SER A 275 16.30 -7.27 18.42
N SER A 276 15.83 -7.25 17.16
CA SER A 276 16.40 -6.38 16.12
C SER A 276 16.16 -4.88 16.40
N LEU A 277 15.16 -4.55 17.21
CA LEU A 277 14.94 -3.20 17.73
C LEU A 277 15.81 -2.85 18.96
N GLY A 278 16.62 -3.79 19.46
CA GLY A 278 17.47 -3.63 20.63
C GLY A 278 16.80 -3.95 21.97
N VAL A 279 15.63 -4.61 21.98
CA VAL A 279 15.00 -5.08 23.21
C VAL A 279 15.78 -6.25 23.79
N ILE A 280 16.01 -6.24 25.10
CA ILE A 280 16.81 -7.23 25.82
C ILE A 280 15.87 -8.17 26.59
N PHE A 281 16.14 -9.47 26.47
CA PHE A 281 15.36 -10.54 27.08
C PHE A 281 16.14 -11.25 28.18
N ILE A 282 15.42 -11.79 29.16
CA ILE A 282 15.93 -12.66 30.22
C ILE A 282 15.71 -14.10 29.77
N ASP A 283 16.77 -14.79 29.38
CA ASP A 283 16.71 -16.07 28.67
C ASP A 283 15.95 -17.18 29.41
N GLU A 284 15.96 -17.19 30.75
CA GLU A 284 15.28 -18.21 31.56
C GLU A 284 13.75 -18.07 31.56
N SER A 285 13.21 -16.87 31.32
CA SER A 285 11.78 -16.56 31.46
C SER A 285 11.14 -16.05 30.18
N MET A 286 11.91 -15.92 29.10
CA MET A 286 11.54 -15.21 27.86
C MET A 286 10.95 -13.81 28.12
N SER A 287 11.15 -13.24 29.30
CA SER A 287 10.59 -11.94 29.66
C SER A 287 11.52 -10.83 29.20
N ILE A 288 10.94 -9.68 28.84
CA ILE A 288 11.68 -8.48 28.48
C ILE A 288 12.27 -7.88 29.77
N ASP A 289 13.57 -7.60 29.76
CA ASP A 289 14.21 -6.76 30.78
C ASP A 289 13.94 -5.29 30.43
N CYS A 290 12.88 -4.74 31.03
CA CYS A 290 12.48 -3.36 30.75
C CYS A 290 13.54 -2.35 31.19
N LYS A 291 14.31 -2.63 32.25
CA LYS A 291 15.31 -1.68 32.75
C LYS A 291 16.47 -1.56 31.77
N THR A 292 17.02 -2.68 31.32
CA THR A 292 18.17 -2.69 30.42
C THR A 292 17.76 -2.28 29.01
N SER A 293 16.56 -2.66 28.57
CA SER A 293 16.04 -2.31 27.23
C SER A 293 15.82 -0.81 27.00
N ARG A 294 15.66 0.01 28.06
CA ARG A 294 15.52 1.49 27.92
C ARG A 294 16.70 2.13 27.20
N THR A 295 17.92 1.64 27.47
CA THR A 295 19.15 2.17 26.90
C THR A 295 19.18 2.11 25.37
N SER A 296 18.47 1.15 24.78
CA SER A 296 18.32 0.98 23.33
C SER A 296 17.40 2.03 22.69
N PHE A 297 16.53 2.67 23.49
CA PHE A 297 15.59 3.67 23.03
C PHE A 297 15.91 5.10 23.48
N ASP A 298 16.83 5.27 24.43
CA ASP A 298 17.33 6.58 24.90
C ASP A 298 18.28 7.27 23.89
N LYS A 299 18.82 6.55 22.90
CA LYS A 299 19.65 7.13 21.84
C LYS A 299 18.79 7.70 20.70
N LYS A 300 18.20 8.87 20.89
CA LYS A 300 17.77 9.76 19.80
C LYS A 300 17.89 11.22 20.19
#